data_AF-A0A0A0N3C0-F1
#
_entry.id   AF-A0A0A0N3C0-F1
#
_cell.length_a   1.000
_cell.length_b   1.000
_cell.length_c   1.000
_cell.angle_alpha   90.00
_cell.angle_beta   90.00
_cell.angle_gamma   90.00
#
_symmetry.space_group_name_H-M   'P 1'
#
loop_
_entity.id
_entity.type
_entity.pdbx_description
1 polymer ?
#
loop_
_entity_poly.entity_id
_entity_poly.type
_entity_poly.pdbx_seq_one_letter_code
_entity_poly.pdbx_strand_id
1 'polypeptide(L)'
;MRAAVDTAADDPTLPRLVVAAEGYRQWAIAHPERFQLLHGTPLRDYAAPAEGPTTQATRRMSSIFERELFDGFSAEQLAAADTPVLSSSLRAHLEQLPHYGLGYLPPPATALLLSAWGHLHGLVVLEVFGHASLLGDHQAEIFRMAMRNLHADIHRQVPVHVGTPDTADQTEPV
;
A
#
# COMPACT_ATOMS: atom_id res chain seq x y z
N MET A 1 -3.66 2.21 -13.65
CA MET A 1 -2.92 1.27 -12.75
C MET A 1 -2.45 0.02 -13.47
N ARG A 2 -3.28 -1.02 -13.71
CA ARG A 2 -2.83 -2.30 -14.32
C ARG A 2 -2.09 -2.12 -15.65
N ALA A 3 -2.69 -1.43 -16.61
CA ALA A 3 -2.04 -1.17 -17.90
C ALA A 3 -0.71 -0.40 -17.77
N ALA A 4 -0.56 0.48 -16.78
CA ALA A 4 0.69 1.20 -16.54
C ALA A 4 1.78 0.25 -16.01
N VAL A 5 1.40 -0.62 -15.07
CA VAL A 5 2.26 -1.65 -14.48
C VAL A 5 2.68 -2.71 -15.51
N ASP A 6 1.76 -3.13 -16.38
CA ASP A 6 2.03 -4.10 -17.45
C ASP A 6 3.01 -3.51 -18.49
N THR A 7 2.83 -2.24 -18.87
CA THR A 7 3.74 -1.53 -19.80
C THR A 7 5.13 -1.33 -19.20
N ALA A 8 5.23 -1.10 -17.89
CA ALA A 8 6.50 -0.91 -17.21
C ALA A 8 7.25 -2.21 -16.89
N ALA A 9 6.67 -3.39 -17.17
CA ALA A 9 7.36 -4.66 -17.00
C ALA A 9 8.67 -4.76 -17.81
N ASP A 10 8.81 -3.93 -18.84
CA ASP A 10 9.96 -3.90 -19.75
C ASP A 10 11.00 -2.80 -19.41
N ASP A 11 10.77 -1.94 -18.40
CA ASP A 11 11.68 -0.87 -17.98
C ASP A 11 12.03 -0.96 -16.46
N PRO A 12 13.27 -1.34 -16.10
CA PRO A 12 13.66 -1.58 -14.70
C PRO A 12 13.97 -0.31 -13.89
N THR A 13 13.82 0.89 -14.46
CA THR A 13 14.32 2.13 -13.81
C THR A 13 13.46 2.65 -12.65
N LEU A 14 12.20 2.20 -12.55
CA LEU A 14 11.26 2.62 -11.49
C LEU A 14 10.65 1.41 -10.78
N PRO A 15 10.51 1.44 -9.44
CA PRO A 15 9.77 0.40 -8.73
C PRO A 15 8.33 0.31 -9.24
N ARG A 16 7.83 -0.91 -9.42
CA ARG A 16 6.49 -1.16 -9.98
C ARG A 16 5.38 -0.55 -9.13
N LEU A 17 5.57 -0.45 -7.82
CA LEU A 17 4.69 0.30 -6.93
C LEU A 17 4.55 1.78 -7.34
N VAL A 18 5.65 2.43 -7.70
CA VAL A 18 5.66 3.85 -8.10
C VAL A 18 4.86 4.02 -9.40
N VAL A 19 5.05 3.11 -10.35
CA VAL A 19 4.28 3.10 -11.61
C VAL A 19 2.79 2.88 -11.34
N ALA A 20 2.45 1.94 -10.45
CA ALA A 20 1.09 1.67 -10.06
C ALA A 20 0.42 2.90 -9.42
N ALA A 21 1.13 3.57 -8.52
CA ALA A 21 0.72 4.78 -7.83
C ALA A 21 0.50 5.95 -8.80
N GLU A 22 1.42 6.16 -9.75
CA GLU A 22 1.27 7.18 -10.80
C GLU A 22 0.07 6.89 -11.68
N GLY A 23 -0.14 5.63 -12.07
CA GLY A 23 -1.30 5.22 -12.84
C GLY A 23 -2.63 5.32 -12.07
N TYR A 24 -2.60 5.38 -10.73
CA TYR A 24 -3.78 5.69 -9.90
C TYR A 24 -4.02 7.19 -9.83
N ARG A 25 -2.97 7.98 -9.57
CA ARG A 25 -3.00 9.46 -9.58
C ARG A 25 -3.50 10.00 -10.92
N GLN A 26 -2.93 9.54 -12.03
CA GLN A 26 -3.30 9.97 -13.39
C GLN A 26 -4.78 9.75 -13.68
N TRP A 27 -5.33 8.60 -13.26
CA TRP A 27 -6.76 8.33 -13.41
C TRP A 27 -7.60 9.30 -12.55
N ALA A 28 -7.18 9.53 -11.31
CA ALA A 28 -7.89 10.40 -10.37
C ALA A 28 -7.98 11.85 -10.86
N ILE A 29 -6.89 12.40 -11.39
CA ILE A 29 -6.84 13.78 -11.92
C ILE A 29 -7.54 13.92 -13.27
N ALA A 30 -7.57 12.85 -14.09
CA ALA A 30 -8.26 12.84 -15.37
C ALA A 30 -9.79 12.67 -15.22
N HIS A 31 -10.25 12.17 -14.07
CA HIS A 31 -11.66 11.91 -13.78
C HIS A 31 -12.06 12.41 -12.38
N PRO A 32 -11.89 13.71 -12.10
CA PRO A 32 -12.09 14.26 -10.75
C PRO A 32 -13.51 14.06 -10.24
N GLU A 33 -14.53 14.17 -11.10
CA GLU A 33 -15.94 13.96 -10.71
C GLU A 33 -16.21 12.51 -10.28
N ARG A 34 -15.59 11.52 -10.96
CA ARG A 34 -15.72 10.11 -10.59
C ARG A 34 -14.96 9.82 -9.30
N PHE A 35 -13.78 10.42 -9.14
CA PHE A 35 -13.01 10.30 -7.92
C PHE A 35 -13.77 10.87 -6.71
N GLN A 36 -14.35 12.06 -6.86
CA GLN A 36 -15.16 12.73 -5.82
C GLN A 36 -16.44 11.96 -5.51
N LEU A 37 -17.06 11.32 -6.49
CA LEU A 37 -18.21 10.43 -6.24
C LEU A 37 -17.83 9.24 -5.35
N LEU A 38 -16.61 8.70 -5.50
CA LEU A 38 -16.13 7.55 -4.74
C LEU A 38 -15.54 7.91 -3.37
N HIS A 39 -14.86 9.04 -3.26
CA HIS A 39 -14.02 9.41 -2.11
C HIS A 39 -14.40 10.75 -1.46
N GLY A 40 -15.44 11.42 -1.96
CA GLY A 40 -15.97 12.65 -1.39
C GLY A 40 -16.96 12.39 -0.26
N THR A 41 -17.80 13.39 0.04
CA THR A 41 -18.81 13.29 1.09
C THR A 41 -19.77 12.13 0.80
N PRO A 42 -19.94 11.18 1.73
CA PRO A 42 -20.88 10.09 1.55
C PRO A 42 -22.29 10.61 1.25
N LEU A 43 -22.94 9.99 0.26
CA LEU A 43 -24.33 10.31 -0.07
C LEU A 43 -25.24 9.88 1.08
N ARG A 44 -26.11 10.80 1.52
CA ARG A 44 -27.12 10.51 2.54
C ARG A 44 -27.98 9.35 2.07
N ASP A 45 -28.18 8.37 2.95
CA ASP A 45 -29.02 7.17 2.73
C ASP A 45 -28.56 6.21 1.61
N TYR A 46 -27.35 6.39 1.06
CA TYR A 46 -26.77 5.46 0.09
C TYR A 46 -25.82 4.45 0.74
N ALA A 47 -26.07 3.16 0.51
CA ALA A 47 -25.14 2.08 0.83
C ALA A 47 -24.71 1.36 -0.44
N ALA A 48 -23.40 1.33 -0.71
CA ALA A 48 -22.86 0.58 -1.84
C ALA A 48 -23.08 -0.94 -1.62
N PRO A 49 -23.52 -1.70 -2.64
CA PRO A 49 -23.65 -3.15 -2.52
C PRO A 49 -22.31 -3.82 -2.23
N ALA A 50 -22.28 -4.78 -1.30
CA ALA A 50 -21.07 -5.47 -0.87
C ALA A 50 -20.30 -6.12 -2.04
N GLU A 51 -21.00 -6.70 -3.01
CA GLU A 51 -20.39 -7.31 -4.22
C GLU A 51 -20.53 -6.43 -5.48
N GLY A 52 -20.80 -5.15 -5.28
CA GLY A 52 -20.94 -4.17 -6.35
C GLY A 52 -19.64 -3.88 -7.10
N PRO A 53 -19.73 -3.18 -8.24
CA PRO A 53 -18.57 -2.87 -9.09
C PRO A 53 -17.49 -2.06 -8.35
N THR A 54 -17.89 -1.18 -7.42
CA THR A 54 -16.95 -0.40 -6.60
C THR A 54 -16.14 -1.28 -5.67
N THR A 55 -16.77 -2.22 -4.96
CA THR A 55 -16.03 -3.15 -4.08
C THR A 55 -15.08 -4.02 -4.88
N GLN A 56 -15.51 -4.53 -6.05
CA GLN A 56 -14.64 -5.31 -6.92
C GLN A 56 -13.44 -4.49 -7.43
N ALA A 57 -13.65 -3.22 -7.76
CA ALA A 57 -12.57 -2.31 -8.15
C ALA A 57 -11.57 -2.11 -7.00
N THR A 58 -12.06 -1.87 -5.78
CA THR A 58 -11.21 -1.75 -4.58
C THR A 58 -10.40 -3.03 -4.35
N ARG A 59 -11.03 -4.21 -4.40
CA ARG A 59 -10.32 -5.50 -4.26
C ARG A 59 -9.22 -5.67 -5.30
N ARG A 60 -9.49 -5.33 -6.56
CA ARG A 60 -8.49 -5.39 -7.65
C ARG A 60 -7.34 -4.42 -7.42
N MET A 61 -7.63 -3.22 -6.93
CA MET A 61 -6.61 -2.21 -6.61
C MET A 61 -5.73 -2.67 -5.43
N SER A 62 -6.34 -3.12 -4.33
CA SER A 62 -5.63 -3.72 -3.19
C SER A 62 -4.74 -4.87 -3.64
N SER A 63 -5.27 -5.77 -4.47
CA SER A 63 -4.54 -6.91 -5.02
C SER A 63 -3.30 -6.52 -5.83
N ILE A 64 -3.34 -5.40 -6.58
CA ILE A 64 -2.16 -4.90 -7.29
C ILE A 64 -1.18 -4.27 -6.30
N PHE A 65 -1.64 -3.39 -5.39
CA PHE A 65 -0.76 -2.76 -4.41
C PHE A 65 -0.04 -3.76 -3.51
N GLU A 66 -0.74 -4.77 -3.00
CA GLU A 66 -0.15 -5.84 -2.20
C GLU A 66 0.98 -6.54 -2.95
N ARG A 67 0.77 -6.89 -4.23
CA ARG A 67 1.80 -7.53 -5.05
C ARG A 67 2.96 -6.59 -5.33
N GLU A 68 2.71 -5.41 -5.85
CA GLU A 68 3.82 -4.52 -6.25
C GLU A 68 4.63 -3.98 -5.06
N LEU A 69 4.08 -4.04 -3.83
CA LEU A 69 4.78 -3.64 -2.61
C LEU A 69 5.58 -4.78 -1.96
N PHE A 70 5.10 -6.02 -2.06
CA PHE A 70 5.67 -7.14 -1.27
C PHE A 70 6.11 -8.34 -2.10
N ASP A 71 5.97 -8.32 -3.42
CA ASP A 71 6.47 -9.40 -4.27
C ASP A 71 7.98 -9.60 -4.05
N GLY A 72 8.39 -10.85 -3.95
CA GLY A 72 9.76 -11.24 -3.60
C GLY A 72 10.08 -11.36 -2.11
N PHE A 73 9.18 -10.97 -1.19
CA PHE A 73 9.33 -11.26 0.24
C PHE A 73 8.59 -12.54 0.66
N SER A 74 9.19 -13.32 1.56
CA SER A 74 8.54 -14.45 2.22
C SER A 74 7.59 -14.00 3.32
N ALA A 75 6.64 -14.86 3.70
CA ALA A 75 5.72 -14.58 4.80
C ALA A 75 6.48 -14.36 6.12
N GLU A 76 7.59 -15.07 6.34
CA GLU A 76 8.45 -14.91 7.51
C GLU A 76 9.14 -13.55 7.53
N GLN A 77 9.68 -13.10 6.39
CA GLN A 77 10.28 -11.77 6.27
C GLN A 77 9.24 -10.67 6.56
N LEU A 78 8.04 -10.81 5.99
CA LEU A 78 6.92 -9.89 6.20
C LEU A 78 6.41 -9.89 7.65
N ALA A 79 6.45 -11.04 8.33
CA ALA A 79 6.10 -11.15 9.74
C ALA A 79 7.17 -10.54 10.66
N ALA A 80 8.42 -10.51 10.21
CA ALA A 80 9.56 -9.93 10.92
C ALA A 80 9.81 -8.45 10.57
N ALA A 81 8.88 -7.78 9.87
CA ALA A 81 9.03 -6.38 9.53
C ALA A 81 9.19 -5.50 10.79
N ASP A 82 10.16 -4.59 10.75
CA ASP A 82 10.49 -3.65 11.83
C ASP A 82 9.47 -2.50 11.88
N THR A 83 8.30 -2.81 12.43
CA THR A 83 7.22 -1.84 12.65
C THR A 83 7.13 -1.44 14.12
N PRO A 84 6.60 -0.24 14.44
CA PRO A 84 6.22 0.09 15.80
C PRO A 84 5.34 -1.00 16.43
N VAL A 85 5.47 -1.22 17.74
CA VAL A 85 4.75 -2.27 18.44
C VAL A 85 3.23 -2.10 18.25
N LEU A 86 2.61 -3.07 17.57
CA LEU A 86 1.17 -3.13 17.40
C LEU A 86 0.51 -3.59 18.70
N SER A 87 -0.55 -2.91 19.12
CA SER A 87 -1.37 -3.38 20.23
C SER A 87 -1.99 -4.75 19.91
N SER A 88 -2.27 -5.55 20.93
CA SER A 88 -2.88 -6.87 20.74
C SER A 88 -4.23 -6.79 20.02
N SER A 89 -5.02 -5.74 20.29
CA SER A 89 -6.32 -5.53 19.62
C SER A 89 -6.15 -5.19 18.13
N LEU A 90 -5.18 -4.35 17.79
CA LEU A 90 -4.90 -4.02 16.39
C LEU A 90 -4.36 -5.25 15.65
N ARG A 91 -3.41 -5.99 16.26
CA ARG A 91 -2.87 -7.22 15.67
C ARG A 91 -3.99 -8.21 15.33
N ALA A 92 -4.86 -8.52 16.29
CA ALA A 92 -5.99 -9.43 16.07
C ALA A 92 -6.95 -8.94 14.98
N HIS A 93 -7.16 -7.62 14.86
CA HIS A 93 -7.95 -7.06 13.78
C HIS A 93 -7.29 -7.25 12.41
N LEU A 94 -5.98 -6.97 12.30
CA LEU A 94 -5.24 -7.11 11.05
C LEU A 94 -5.15 -8.57 10.58
N GLU A 95 -5.09 -9.54 11.49
CA GLU A 95 -5.14 -10.98 11.16
C GLU A 95 -6.43 -11.42 10.46
N GLN A 96 -7.52 -10.66 10.64
CA GLN A 96 -8.84 -10.97 10.07
C GLN A 96 -9.11 -10.26 8.74
N LEU A 97 -8.23 -9.34 8.32
CA LEU A 97 -8.45 -8.58 7.09
C LEU A 97 -8.27 -9.47 5.85
N PRO A 98 -9.17 -9.37 4.86
CA PRO A 98 -9.01 -10.10 3.62
C PRO A 98 -7.90 -9.50 2.77
N HIS A 99 -7.04 -10.36 2.23
CA HIS A 99 -5.95 -9.99 1.32
C HIS A 99 -6.20 -10.59 -0.07
N TYR A 100 -6.15 -9.74 -1.09
CA TYR A 100 -6.58 -10.11 -2.44
C TYR A 100 -5.41 -10.29 -3.41
N GLY A 101 -4.20 -9.90 -3.00
CA GLY A 101 -2.98 -9.94 -3.81
C GLY A 101 -2.14 -11.18 -3.55
N LEU A 102 -1.84 -11.42 -2.27
CA LEU A 102 -0.93 -12.47 -1.80
C LEU A 102 -1.63 -13.57 -0.97
N GLY A 103 -2.94 -13.46 -0.77
CA GLY A 103 -3.76 -14.42 -0.01
C GLY A 103 -3.63 -14.26 1.52
N TYR A 104 -2.41 -14.13 2.03
CA TYR A 104 -2.14 -13.83 3.44
C TYR A 104 -1.04 -12.77 3.57
N LEU A 105 -1.26 -11.81 4.46
CA LEU A 105 -0.24 -10.86 4.90
C LEU A 105 -0.19 -10.85 6.45
N PRO A 106 1.00 -11.04 7.04
CA PRO A 106 1.16 -10.90 8.48
C PRO A 106 0.80 -9.49 8.98
N PRO A 107 0.35 -9.33 10.24
CA PRO A 107 -0.06 -8.04 10.78
C PRO A 107 0.94 -6.89 10.61
N PRO A 108 2.27 -7.08 10.79
CA PRO A 108 3.24 -6.02 10.52
C PRO A 108 3.20 -5.54 9.06
N ALA A 109 3.22 -6.46 8.09
CA ALA A 109 3.12 -6.11 6.67
C ALA A 109 1.76 -5.48 6.31
N THR A 110 0.67 -5.94 6.90
CA THR A 110 -0.65 -5.31 6.72
C THR A 110 -0.67 -3.87 7.26
N ALA A 111 0.00 -3.60 8.39
CA ALA A 111 0.14 -2.24 8.91
C ALA A 111 0.94 -1.34 7.95
N LEU A 112 2.02 -1.86 7.36
CA LEU A 112 2.80 -1.15 6.33
C LEU A 112 1.98 -0.87 5.07
N LEU A 113 1.19 -1.84 4.61
CA LEU A 113 0.28 -1.66 3.48
C LEU A 113 -0.73 -0.55 3.73
N LEU A 114 -1.37 -0.54 4.90
CA LEU A 114 -2.36 0.48 5.26
C LEU A 114 -1.74 1.87 5.40
N SER A 115 -0.52 1.95 5.96
CA SER A 115 0.25 3.19 6.03
C SER A 115 0.59 3.71 4.62
N ALA A 116 1.07 2.82 3.74
CA ALA A 116 1.40 3.15 2.36
C ALA A 116 0.18 3.65 1.59
N TRP A 117 -0.94 2.94 1.73
CA TRP A 117 -2.22 3.33 1.15
C TRP A 117 -2.67 4.69 1.64
N GLY A 118 -2.63 4.94 2.95
CA GLY A 118 -2.99 6.23 3.54
C GLY A 118 -2.16 7.38 2.99
N HIS A 119 -0.84 7.18 2.85
CA HIS A 119 0.08 8.20 2.32
C HIS A 119 -0.19 8.50 0.84
N LEU A 120 -0.24 7.47 0.00
CA LEU A 120 -0.51 7.58 -1.42
C LEU A 120 -1.89 8.19 -1.69
N HIS A 121 -2.92 7.63 -1.06
CA HIS A 121 -4.30 8.08 -1.24
C HIS A 121 -4.47 9.52 -0.75
N GLY A 122 -3.91 9.86 0.40
CA GLY A 122 -3.95 11.21 0.96
C GLY A 122 -3.37 12.26 0.01
N LEU A 123 -2.22 12.00 -0.61
CA LEU A 123 -1.63 12.91 -1.60
C LEU A 123 -2.54 13.10 -2.82
N VAL A 124 -3.16 12.02 -3.32
CA VAL A 124 -4.10 12.11 -4.44
C VAL A 124 -5.36 12.88 -4.05
N VAL A 125 -5.90 12.66 -2.85
CA VAL A 125 -7.05 13.44 -2.34
C VAL A 125 -6.69 14.92 -2.24
N LEU A 126 -5.54 15.27 -1.67
CA LEU A 126 -5.09 16.66 -1.56
C LEU A 126 -5.03 17.32 -2.94
N GLU A 127 -4.55 16.61 -3.95
CA GLU A 127 -4.46 17.13 -5.31
C GLU A 127 -5.84 17.28 -5.98
N VAL A 128 -6.65 16.21 -6.00
CA VAL A 128 -7.96 16.21 -6.68
C VAL A 128 -8.93 17.22 -6.07
N PHE A 129 -8.85 17.45 -4.76
CA PHE A 129 -9.67 18.45 -4.08
C PHE A 129 -9.05 19.86 -4.05
N GLY A 130 -7.94 20.09 -4.75
CA GLY A 130 -7.35 21.43 -4.94
C GLY A 130 -6.50 21.96 -3.78
N HIS A 131 -6.24 21.15 -2.75
CA HIS A 131 -5.40 21.51 -1.60
C HIS A 131 -3.90 21.51 -1.93
N ALA A 132 -3.50 20.94 -3.07
CA ALA A 132 -2.10 20.93 -3.54
C ALA A 132 -1.78 22.01 -4.59
N SER A 133 -2.67 22.99 -4.79
CA SER A 133 -2.54 24.00 -5.86
C SER A 133 -1.26 24.85 -5.77
N LEU A 134 -0.71 25.05 -4.56
CA LEU A 134 0.54 25.76 -4.32
C LEU A 134 1.75 25.16 -5.06
N LEU A 135 1.69 23.86 -5.41
CA LEU A 135 2.77 23.16 -6.08
C LEU A 135 2.79 23.40 -7.60
N GLY A 136 1.70 23.92 -8.19
CA GLY A 136 1.57 24.13 -9.63
C GLY A 136 1.94 22.89 -10.45
N ASP A 137 2.79 23.07 -11.47
CA ASP A 137 3.21 21.99 -12.37
C ASP A 137 4.12 20.94 -11.70
N HIS A 138 4.58 21.17 -10.46
CA HIS A 138 5.46 20.27 -9.73
C HIS A 138 4.73 19.17 -8.93
N GLN A 139 3.40 19.12 -8.96
CA GLN A 139 2.61 18.10 -8.24
C GLN A 139 3.03 16.67 -8.60
N ALA A 140 3.28 16.40 -9.87
CA ALA A 140 3.69 15.08 -10.34
C ALA A 140 5.09 14.68 -9.83
N GLU A 141 6.01 15.65 -9.79
CA GLU A 141 7.38 15.43 -9.32
C GLU A 141 7.42 15.13 -7.82
N ILE A 142 6.70 15.93 -7.02
CA ILE A 142 6.57 15.73 -5.57
C ILE A 142 5.91 14.39 -5.26
N PHE A 143 4.85 14.03 -6.00
CA PHE A 143 4.19 12.73 -5.84
C PHE A 143 5.15 11.57 -6.12
N ARG A 144 5.88 11.61 -7.25
CA ARG A 144 6.88 10.59 -7.59
C ARG A 144 7.95 10.46 -6.52
N MET A 145 8.50 11.58 -6.04
CA MET A 145 9.49 11.59 -4.97
C MET A 145 8.93 10.93 -3.70
N ALA A 146 7.71 11.29 -3.29
CA ALA A 146 7.06 10.70 -2.13
C ALA A 146 6.88 9.17 -2.28
N MET A 147 6.47 8.69 -3.46
CA MET A 147 6.29 7.26 -3.71
C MET A 147 7.62 6.49 -3.71
N ARG A 148 8.71 7.08 -4.22
CA ARG A 148 10.05 6.48 -4.14
C ARG A 148 10.53 6.37 -2.69
N ASN A 149 10.33 7.42 -1.90
CA ASN A 149 10.70 7.44 -0.49
C ASN A 149 9.89 6.42 0.31
N LEU A 150 8.58 6.37 0.08
CA LEU A 150 7.68 5.40 0.72
C LEU A 150 8.07 3.96 0.39
N HIS A 151 8.33 3.65 -0.88
CA HIS A 151 8.79 2.32 -1.30
C HIS A 151 10.11 1.94 -0.62
N ALA A 152 11.11 2.82 -0.67
CA ALA A 152 12.41 2.57 -0.07
C ALA A 152 12.33 2.43 1.45
N ASP A 153 11.44 3.17 2.10
CA ASP A 153 11.22 3.08 3.54
C ASP A 153 10.60 1.75 3.95
N ILE A 154 9.53 1.32 3.27
CA ILE A 154 8.88 0.03 3.54
C ILE A 154 9.83 -1.14 3.31
N HIS A 155 10.57 -1.15 2.21
CA HIS A 155 11.52 -2.23 1.91
C HIS A 155 12.68 -2.29 2.92
N ARG A 156 13.05 -1.16 3.54
CA ARG A 156 14.07 -1.14 4.60
C ARG A 156 13.58 -1.79 5.89
N GLN A 157 12.28 -1.71 6.16
CA GLN A 157 11.67 -2.30 7.35
C GLN A 157 11.51 -3.82 7.24
N VAL A 158 11.50 -4.39 6.03
CA VAL A 158 11.40 -5.84 5.84
C VAL A 158 12.81 -6.45 5.80
N PRO A 159 13.18 -7.35 6.74
CA PRO A 159 14.53 -7.91 6.81
C PRO A 159 14.82 -8.85 5.62
N VAL A 160 16.03 -8.76 5.07
CA VAL A 160 16.50 -9.64 3.98
C VAL A 160 16.72 -11.07 4.48
N HIS A 161 17.11 -11.25 5.74
CA HIS A 161 17.28 -12.56 6.37
C HIS A 161 16.52 -12.59 7.69
N VAL A 162 15.64 -13.57 7.84
CA VAL A 162 15.03 -13.89 9.14
C VAL A 162 16.05 -14.77 9.87
N GLY A 163 16.81 -14.19 10.79
CA GLY A 163 17.80 -14.94 11.56
C GLY A 163 17.14 -16.09 12.32
N THR A 164 17.75 -17.27 12.29
CA THR A 164 17.40 -18.37 13.20
C THR A 164 17.55 -17.85 14.63
N PRO A 165 16.57 -18.03 15.53
CA PRO A 165 16.72 -17.62 16.92
C PRO A 165 17.99 -18.25 17.50
N ASP A 166 18.89 -17.41 18.00
CA ASP A 166 20.16 -17.82 18.58
C ASP A 166 19.88 -18.76 19.76
N THR A 167 20.07 -20.04 19.51
CA THR A 167 19.89 -21.09 20.53
C THR A 167 21.17 -21.17 21.34
N ALA A 168 21.49 -20.09 22.04
CA ALA A 168 22.71 -20.00 22.84
C ALA A 168 22.45 -19.23 24.13
N ASP A 169 21.59 -19.79 25.01
CA ASP A 169 21.85 -19.80 26.46
C ASP A 169 20.94 -20.82 27.17
N GLN A 170 21.14 -22.12 26.89
CA GLN A 170 20.66 -23.21 27.75
C GLN A 170 21.80 -24.20 27.92
N THR A 171 22.79 -23.82 28.72
CA THR A 171 23.72 -24.75 29.36
C THR A 171 23.96 -24.31 30.80
N GLU A 172 23.02 -24.67 31.68
CA GLU A 172 23.32 -25.08 33.06
C GLU A 172 23.46 -26.62 33.07
N PRO A 173 24.03 -27.27 34.11
CA PRO A 173 24.90 -26.79 35.20
C PRO A 173 26.10 -27.75 35.47
N VAL A 174 27.05 -27.36 36.32
CA VAL A 174 27.80 -28.26 37.23
C VAL A 174 28.05 -27.56 38.56
#